data_AF-A0AA88WU78-F1
#
_entry.id   AF-A0AA88WU78-F1
#
_cell.length_a   1.000
_cell.length_b   1.000
_cell.length_c   1.000
_cell.angle_alpha   90.00
_cell.angle_beta   90.00
_cell.angle_gamma   90.00
#
_symmetry.space_group_name_H-M   'P 1'
#
loop_
_entity.id
_entity.type
_entity.pdbx_description
1 polymer ?
#
loop_
_entity_poly.entity_id
_entity_poly.type
_entity_poly.pdbx_seq_one_letter_code
_entity_poly.pdbx_strand_id
1 'polypeptide(L)'
;HALTGRFGRRNMEYISLGYDILPVLHGRSPIQAYADFMRNFRDTFRSFLGGIITLRYPSCPSQKLGWAWRSRELGEFQCYDKCMLASLIVCALEIEMREWENGGPVGAGNLMHNPENTEFLFEVMTPCGEFFLEWYSRMLLQHGERICTEAETNFRGTEVSTSSKVAGIYWHYNTPSHSSELTAGYYNTSSRDGYLPIAQMFGRYGFTMCCSVVQKAFLIRQLLLAARICNIPLEGENSSTGLDDESFLQVPKTSKLYSAANAGVVLVY
;
A
#
# COMPACT_ATOMS: atom_id res chain seq x y z
N HIS A 1 -10.67 -16.74 1.34
CA HIS A 1 -10.37 -15.55 2.17
C HIS A 1 -9.67 -14.53 1.28
N ALA A 2 -10.44 -13.76 0.50
CA ALA A 2 -9.93 -12.99 -0.63
C ALA A 2 -10.48 -11.57 -0.59
N LEU A 3 -9.67 -10.60 -1.04
CA LEU A 3 -10.13 -9.22 -1.26
C LEU A 3 -11.31 -9.24 -2.23
N THR A 4 -12.37 -8.48 -1.91
CA THR A 4 -13.63 -8.56 -2.64
C THR A 4 -14.14 -7.16 -2.97
N GLY A 5 -14.44 -6.92 -4.25
CA GLY A 5 -15.10 -5.71 -4.71
C GLY A 5 -16.60 -5.71 -4.40
N ARG A 6 -17.26 -4.56 -4.59
CA ARG A 6 -18.69 -4.35 -4.28
C ARG A 6 -19.60 -5.32 -5.04
N PHE A 7 -19.24 -5.65 -6.27
CA PHE A 7 -19.98 -6.59 -7.12
C PHE A 7 -19.65 -8.06 -6.84
N GLY A 8 -19.00 -8.37 -5.71
CA GLY A 8 -18.64 -9.73 -5.31
C GLY A 8 -17.46 -10.34 -6.07
N ARG A 9 -16.79 -9.56 -6.93
CA ARG A 9 -15.58 -9.99 -7.66
C ARG A 9 -14.44 -10.20 -6.66
N ARG A 10 -13.87 -11.41 -6.65
CA ARG A 10 -12.81 -11.80 -5.72
C ARG A 10 -11.45 -11.72 -6.38
N ASN A 11 -10.47 -11.16 -5.68
CA ASN A 11 -9.07 -11.23 -6.04
C ASN A 11 -8.39 -12.38 -5.29
N MET A 12 -7.86 -13.34 -6.03
CA MET A 12 -7.26 -14.56 -5.47
C MET A 12 -5.72 -14.48 -5.35
N GLU A 13 -5.09 -13.36 -5.69
CA GLU A 13 -3.63 -13.17 -5.60
C GLU A 13 -3.14 -13.02 -4.15
N TYR A 14 -4.02 -12.55 -3.25
CA TYR A 14 -3.66 -12.26 -1.87
C TYR A 14 -4.80 -12.57 -0.89
N ILE A 15 -4.45 -12.93 0.35
CA ILE A 15 -5.42 -13.15 1.42
C ILE A 15 -5.91 -11.78 1.91
N SER A 16 -7.22 -11.58 2.03
CA SER A 16 -7.74 -10.31 2.56
C SER A 16 -7.19 -10.05 3.97
N LEU A 17 -6.71 -8.83 4.19
CA LEU A 17 -6.17 -8.36 5.47
C LEU A 17 -7.19 -8.39 6.62
N GLY A 18 -8.49 -8.47 6.29
CA GLY A 18 -9.54 -8.69 7.29
C GLY A 18 -9.41 -10.04 8.02
N TYR A 19 -8.62 -10.97 7.47
CA TYR A 19 -8.39 -12.29 8.05
C TYR A 19 -7.06 -12.43 8.79
N ASP A 20 -6.21 -11.40 8.85
CA ASP A 20 -4.82 -11.45 9.38
C ASP A 20 -4.64 -12.28 10.66
N ILE A 21 -5.58 -12.12 11.61
CA ILE A 21 -5.52 -12.72 12.94
C ILE A 21 -6.53 -13.86 13.13
N LEU A 22 -7.31 -14.21 12.10
CA LEU A 22 -8.31 -15.26 12.17
C LEU A 22 -7.71 -16.61 11.74
N PRO A 23 -7.95 -17.72 12.46
CA PRO A 23 -7.32 -19.02 12.21
C PRO A 23 -7.91 -19.77 11.00
N VAL A 24 -7.91 -19.13 9.83
CA VAL A 24 -8.58 -19.62 8.61
C VAL A 24 -7.73 -20.56 7.75
N LEU A 25 -6.47 -20.81 8.14
CA LEU A 25 -5.53 -21.67 7.43
C LEU A 25 -5.23 -22.92 8.26
N HIS A 26 -6.20 -23.84 8.34
CA HIS A 26 -6.11 -25.08 9.13
C HIS A 26 -5.70 -24.83 10.60
N GLY A 27 -6.34 -23.85 11.25
CA GLY A 27 -6.05 -23.48 12.64
C GLY A 27 -4.98 -22.39 12.80
N ARG A 28 -4.30 -21.98 11.72
CA ARG A 28 -3.37 -20.84 11.73
C ARG A 28 -3.97 -19.60 11.11
N SER A 29 -3.54 -18.43 11.57
CA SER A 29 -3.84 -17.16 10.91
C SER A 29 -2.89 -16.88 9.72
N PRO A 30 -3.28 -16.01 8.78
CA PRO A 30 -2.38 -15.53 7.72
C PRO A 30 -1.07 -14.95 8.26
N ILE A 31 -1.11 -14.11 9.30
CA ILE A 31 0.10 -13.55 9.92
C ILE A 31 0.99 -14.65 10.51
N GLN A 32 0.42 -15.65 11.18
CA GLN A 32 1.19 -16.81 11.66
C GLN A 32 1.83 -17.59 10.50
N ALA A 33 1.10 -17.80 9.40
CA ALA A 33 1.63 -18.46 8.22
C ALA A 33 2.78 -17.67 7.57
N TYR A 34 2.70 -16.34 7.52
CA TYR A 34 3.80 -15.47 7.05
C TYR A 34 5.01 -15.55 7.98
N ALA A 35 4.80 -15.50 9.30
CA ALA A 35 5.86 -15.64 10.29
C ALA A 35 6.59 -16.99 10.17
N ASP A 36 5.84 -18.08 10.06
CA ASP A 36 6.39 -19.42 9.85
C ASP A 36 7.20 -19.52 8.55
N PHE A 37 6.70 -18.91 7.48
CA PHE A 37 7.40 -18.86 6.20
C PHE A 37 8.72 -18.08 6.32
N MET A 38 8.70 -16.89 6.94
CA MET A 38 9.90 -16.07 7.15
C MET A 38 10.94 -16.79 8.00
N ARG A 39 10.50 -17.47 9.07
CA ARG A 39 11.37 -18.29 9.92
C ARG A 39 12.03 -19.41 9.14
N ASN A 40 11.24 -20.19 8.40
CA ASN A 40 11.75 -21.30 7.60
C ASN A 40 12.70 -20.82 6.50
N PHE A 41 12.39 -19.69 5.85
CA PHE A 41 13.26 -19.07 4.85
C PHE A 41 14.60 -18.68 5.49
N ARG A 42 14.55 -17.98 6.63
CA ARG A 42 15.75 -17.59 7.37
C ARG A 42 16.63 -18.80 7.70
N ASP A 43 16.03 -19.85 8.26
CA ASP A 43 16.77 -21.01 8.75
C ASP A 43 17.35 -21.84 7.59
N THR A 44 16.60 -21.98 6.49
CA THR A 44 17.02 -22.72 5.29
C THR A 44 18.14 -21.99 4.55
N PHE A 45 18.02 -20.66 4.40
CA PHE A 45 18.96 -19.85 3.63
C PHE A 45 20.00 -19.15 4.49
N ARG A 46 20.15 -19.52 5.77
CA ARG A 46 20.99 -18.83 6.75
C ARG A 46 22.42 -18.53 6.26
N SER A 47 23.04 -19.45 5.51
CA SER A 47 24.38 -19.27 4.95
C SER A 47 24.46 -18.27 3.79
N PHE A 48 23.33 -17.91 3.20
CA PHE A 48 23.19 -16.98 2.08
C PHE A 48 22.62 -15.61 2.52
N LEU A 49 22.23 -15.48 3.79
CA LEU A 49 21.68 -14.24 4.32
C LEU A 49 22.82 -13.22 4.59
N GLY A 50 22.95 -12.27 3.67
CA GLY A 50 23.80 -11.08 3.83
C GLY A 50 23.35 -9.91 2.93
N GLY A 51 22.09 -9.94 2.49
CA GLY A 51 21.51 -9.00 1.51
C GLY A 51 20.17 -8.42 1.97
N ILE A 52 19.35 -7.99 1.01
CA ILE A 52 18.05 -7.35 1.27
C ILE A 52 16.92 -8.37 1.09
N ILE A 53 15.98 -8.44 2.05
CA ILE A 53 14.69 -9.11 1.87
C ILE A 53 13.63 -8.05 1.61
N THR A 54 12.99 -8.14 0.45
CA THR A 54 11.90 -7.24 0.06
C THR A 54 10.55 -7.88 0.36
N LEU A 55 9.78 -7.26 1.25
CA LEU A 55 8.36 -7.53 1.46
C LEU A 55 7.53 -6.59 0.60
N ARG A 56 6.37 -7.04 0.14
CA ARG A 56 5.48 -6.21 -0.68
C ARG A 56 4.31 -5.73 0.14
N TYR A 57 4.14 -4.41 0.22
CA TYR A 57 2.95 -3.81 0.81
C TYR A 57 1.75 -4.08 -0.13
N PRO A 58 0.69 -4.77 0.32
CA PRO A 58 -0.33 -5.32 -0.58
C PRO A 58 -1.43 -4.30 -0.92
N SER A 59 -1.04 -3.07 -1.29
CA SER A 59 -1.97 -1.98 -1.62
C SER A 59 -2.64 -2.13 -2.98
N CYS A 60 -2.12 -2.94 -3.91
CA CYS A 60 -2.78 -3.19 -5.19
C CYS A 60 -2.33 -4.50 -5.86
N PRO A 61 -3.26 -5.36 -6.31
CA PRO A 61 -2.94 -6.57 -7.06
C PRO A 61 -2.22 -6.26 -8.38
N SER A 62 -1.22 -7.08 -8.71
CA SER A 62 -0.31 -6.85 -9.82
C SER A 62 -1.00 -6.86 -11.19
N GLN A 63 -2.00 -7.72 -11.37
CA GLN A 63 -2.77 -7.83 -12.61
C GLN A 63 -3.68 -6.61 -12.83
N LYS A 64 -4.23 -6.02 -11.75
CA LYS A 64 -5.04 -4.79 -11.81
C LYS A 64 -4.17 -3.56 -12.05
N LEU A 65 -2.96 -3.48 -11.48
CA LEU A 65 -2.03 -2.36 -11.70
C LEU A 65 -1.67 -2.20 -13.19
N GLY A 66 -1.44 -3.32 -13.90
CA GLY A 66 -1.09 -3.33 -15.33
C GLY A 66 -2.25 -2.93 -16.25
N TRP A 67 -3.49 -3.27 -15.89
CA TRP A 67 -4.68 -2.87 -16.65
C TRP A 67 -5.15 -1.45 -16.32
N ALA A 68 -5.22 -1.09 -15.03
CA ALA A 68 -5.69 0.21 -14.55
C ALA A 68 -4.85 1.38 -15.10
N TRP A 69 -3.54 1.18 -15.28
CA TRP A 69 -2.70 2.17 -15.94
C TRP A 69 -3.12 2.42 -17.41
N ARG A 70 -3.49 1.36 -18.15
CA ARG A 70 -3.88 1.46 -19.57
C ARG A 70 -5.28 2.03 -19.74
N SER A 71 -6.19 1.68 -18.85
CA SER A 71 -7.60 2.09 -18.91
C SER A 71 -7.90 3.39 -18.18
N ARG A 72 -6.99 3.90 -17.33
CA ARG A 72 -7.22 5.02 -16.40
C ARG A 72 -8.51 4.84 -15.59
N GLU A 73 -8.84 3.60 -15.27
CA GLU A 73 -9.97 3.31 -14.39
C GLU A 73 -9.69 3.86 -12.99
N LEU A 74 -10.74 4.40 -12.34
CA LEU A 74 -10.65 4.98 -11.00
C LEU A 74 -10.19 4.00 -9.91
N GLY A 75 -10.31 2.70 -10.18
CA GLY A 75 -10.16 1.65 -9.18
C GLY A 75 -11.47 1.39 -8.43
N GLU A 76 -11.45 0.40 -7.54
CA GLU A 76 -12.61 -0.01 -6.75
C GLU A 76 -12.11 -0.43 -5.36
N PHE A 77 -12.76 0.03 -4.29
CA PHE A 77 -12.48 -0.42 -2.93
C PHE A 77 -12.67 -1.94 -2.80
N GLN A 78 -11.66 -2.66 -2.29
CA GLN A 78 -11.65 -4.12 -2.22
C GLN A 78 -11.95 -4.65 -0.80
N CYS A 79 -12.90 -4.04 -0.10
CA CYS A 79 -13.20 -4.28 1.31
C CYS A 79 -14.57 -4.92 1.58
N TYR A 80 -15.20 -5.53 0.57
CA TYR A 80 -16.56 -6.09 0.68
C TYR A 80 -16.58 -7.57 1.09
N ASP A 81 -15.45 -8.13 1.54
CA ASP A 81 -15.45 -9.44 2.15
C ASP A 81 -16.02 -9.39 3.58
N LYS A 82 -16.49 -10.54 4.07
CA LYS A 82 -17.23 -10.63 5.34
C LYS A 82 -16.47 -10.07 6.54
N CYS A 83 -15.15 -10.24 6.58
CA CYS A 83 -14.35 -9.82 7.74
C CYS A 83 -14.05 -8.33 7.71
N MET A 84 -13.77 -7.79 6.52
CA MET A 84 -13.65 -6.34 6.33
C MET A 84 -14.96 -5.61 6.66
N LEU A 85 -16.10 -6.10 6.17
CA LEU A 85 -17.41 -5.51 6.50
C LEU A 85 -17.72 -5.59 8.01
N ALA A 86 -17.42 -6.72 8.65
CA ALA A 86 -17.59 -6.84 10.10
C ALA A 86 -16.72 -5.84 10.87
N SER A 87 -15.46 -5.63 10.45
CA SER A 87 -14.57 -4.61 11.02
C SER A 87 -15.14 -3.19 10.86
N LEU A 88 -15.65 -2.86 9.67
CA LEU A 88 -16.26 -1.55 9.41
C LEU A 88 -17.46 -1.30 10.32
N ILE A 89 -18.36 -2.29 10.45
CA ILE A 89 -19.54 -2.21 11.32
C ILE A 89 -19.14 -1.95 12.77
N VAL A 90 -18.15 -2.67 13.28
CA VAL A 90 -17.65 -2.46 14.65
C VAL A 90 -17.11 -1.05 14.83
N CYS A 91 -16.28 -0.55 13.91
CA CYS A 91 -15.76 0.81 14.00
C CYS A 91 -16.86 1.89 13.89
N ALA A 92 -17.91 1.65 13.10
CA ALA A 92 -19.04 2.58 12.98
C ALA A 92 -19.87 2.64 14.27
N LEU A 93 -20.07 1.49 14.92
CA LEU A 93 -20.75 1.38 16.21
C LEU A 93 -19.97 2.07 17.34
N GLU A 94 -18.63 1.97 17.34
CA GLU A 94 -17.77 2.62 18.35
C GLU A 94 -17.89 4.14 18.37
N ILE A 95 -18.23 4.76 17.23
CA ILE A 95 -18.45 6.20 17.11
C ILE A 95 -19.95 6.58 17.06
N GLU A 96 -20.83 5.63 17.37
CA GLU A 96 -22.29 5.80 17.39
C GLU A 96 -22.93 6.21 16.05
N MET A 97 -22.28 5.95 14.91
CA MET A 97 -22.74 6.30 13.56
C MET A 97 -23.26 5.06 12.81
N ARG A 98 -24.43 4.55 13.22
CA ARG A 98 -25.01 3.29 12.68
C ARG A 98 -25.33 3.36 11.19
N GLU A 99 -25.66 4.53 10.69
CA GLU A 99 -25.92 4.78 9.27
C GLU A 99 -24.70 4.49 8.36
N TRP A 100 -23.48 4.41 8.91
CA TRP A 100 -22.24 4.20 8.15
C TRP A 100 -21.83 2.71 8.04
N GLU A 101 -22.63 1.80 8.59
CA GLU A 101 -22.38 0.35 8.63
C GLU A 101 -22.43 -0.33 7.24
N ASN A 102 -23.13 0.25 6.26
CA ASN A 102 -23.47 -0.39 4.98
C ASN A 102 -22.42 -0.26 3.85
N GLY A 103 -21.14 -0.02 4.18
CA GLY A 103 -20.04 -0.21 3.23
C GLY A 103 -19.53 1.03 2.49
N GLY A 104 -19.29 2.14 3.21
CA GLY A 104 -18.70 3.35 2.64
C GLY A 104 -19.66 4.15 1.75
N PRO A 105 -19.19 5.21 1.07
CA PRO A 105 -20.05 6.09 0.28
C PRO A 105 -20.83 5.32 -0.80
N VAL A 106 -22.15 5.48 -0.81
CA VAL A 106 -23.10 4.64 -1.55
C VAL A 106 -22.91 4.72 -3.08
N GLY A 107 -22.31 5.78 -3.62
CA GLY A 107 -22.04 5.97 -5.05
C GLY A 107 -20.70 5.45 -5.57
N ALA A 108 -19.82 4.93 -4.71
CA ALA A 108 -18.49 4.48 -5.12
C ALA A 108 -18.49 3.29 -6.12
N GLY A 109 -19.63 2.63 -6.31
CA GLY A 109 -19.78 1.46 -7.19
C GLY A 109 -19.84 1.77 -8.69
N ASN A 110 -20.25 2.98 -9.09
CA ASN A 110 -20.42 3.36 -10.51
C ASN A 110 -19.25 4.16 -11.09
N LEU A 111 -18.16 4.28 -10.33
CA LEU A 111 -17.03 5.17 -10.65
C LEU A 111 -16.06 4.63 -11.69
N MET A 112 -16.31 3.44 -12.23
CA MET A 112 -15.42 2.81 -13.19
C MET A 112 -15.19 3.64 -14.47
N HIS A 113 -15.97 4.70 -14.75
CA HIS A 113 -15.99 5.34 -16.07
C HIS A 113 -15.67 6.84 -16.11
N ASN A 114 -15.52 7.56 -15.00
CA ASN A 114 -15.15 8.99 -15.08
C ASN A 114 -14.30 9.50 -13.89
N PRO A 115 -12.99 9.73 -14.09
CA PRO A 115 -12.09 10.23 -13.05
C PRO A 115 -12.29 11.70 -12.67
N GLU A 116 -13.01 12.46 -13.48
CA GLU A 116 -13.41 13.85 -13.18
C GLU A 116 -14.80 13.91 -12.53
N ASN A 117 -15.39 12.76 -12.19
CA ASN A 117 -16.73 12.76 -11.61
C ASN A 117 -16.72 13.43 -10.24
N THR A 118 -17.22 14.66 -10.22
CA THR A 118 -17.40 15.47 -9.01
C THR A 118 -18.15 14.71 -7.92
N GLU A 119 -19.01 13.76 -8.28
CA GLU A 119 -19.73 12.90 -7.34
C GLU A 119 -18.81 12.07 -6.42
N PHE A 120 -17.74 11.44 -6.95
CA PHE A 120 -16.81 10.71 -6.08
C PHE A 120 -16.12 11.63 -5.10
N LEU A 121 -15.66 12.79 -5.58
CA LEU A 121 -15.01 13.80 -4.76
C LEU A 121 -15.95 14.27 -3.65
N PHE A 122 -17.21 14.59 -3.99
CA PHE A 122 -18.20 15.01 -2.99
C PHE A 122 -18.48 13.92 -1.97
N GLU A 123 -18.57 12.65 -2.40
CA GLU A 123 -18.80 11.52 -1.51
C GLU A 123 -17.66 11.32 -0.50
N VAL A 124 -16.40 11.38 -0.96
CA VAL A 124 -15.23 11.21 -0.07
C VAL A 124 -14.99 12.40 0.84
N MET A 125 -15.50 13.59 0.51
CA MET A 125 -15.42 14.80 1.33
C MET A 125 -16.52 14.89 2.40
N THR A 126 -17.49 13.96 2.43
CA THR A 126 -18.46 13.90 3.52
C THR A 126 -17.82 13.34 4.80
N PRO A 127 -18.36 13.63 6.00
CA PRO A 127 -17.88 13.01 7.24
C PRO A 127 -17.88 11.47 7.19
N CYS A 128 -18.86 10.86 6.50
CA CYS A 128 -18.91 9.42 6.26
C CYS A 128 -17.77 8.94 5.34
N GLY A 129 -17.48 9.71 4.28
CA GLY A 129 -16.37 9.46 3.37
C GLY A 129 -15.01 9.53 4.07
N GLU A 130 -14.79 10.56 4.89
CA GLU A 130 -13.57 10.70 5.70
C GLU A 130 -13.42 9.55 6.68
N PHE A 131 -14.47 9.18 7.41
CA PHE A 131 -14.49 8.02 8.29
C PHE A 131 -14.13 6.73 7.55
N PHE A 132 -14.76 6.50 6.39
CA PHE A 132 -14.51 5.29 5.60
C PHE A 132 -13.07 5.23 5.09
N LEU A 133 -12.51 6.33 4.59
CA LEU A 133 -11.13 6.39 4.10
C LEU A 133 -10.11 6.26 5.23
N GLU A 134 -10.40 6.84 6.40
CA GLU A 134 -9.59 6.67 7.60
C GLU A 134 -9.58 5.20 8.03
N TRP A 135 -10.75 4.56 8.11
CA TRP A 135 -10.86 3.13 8.39
C TRP A 135 -10.11 2.28 7.35
N TYR A 136 -10.36 2.49 6.05
CA TYR A 136 -9.81 1.67 4.98
C TYR A 136 -8.29 1.76 4.90
N SER A 137 -7.74 2.98 5.01
CA SER A 137 -6.28 3.18 5.03
C SER A 137 -5.64 2.67 6.32
N ARG A 138 -6.31 2.80 7.47
CA ARG A 138 -5.86 2.24 8.76
C ARG A 138 -5.82 0.71 8.72
N MET A 139 -6.77 0.05 8.08
CA MET A 139 -6.75 -1.41 7.92
C MET A 139 -5.49 -1.87 7.18
N LEU A 140 -5.10 -1.15 6.12
CA LEU A 140 -3.88 -1.43 5.37
C LEU A 140 -2.61 -1.14 6.21
N LEU A 141 -2.61 -0.05 6.99
CA LEU A 141 -1.49 0.30 7.88
C LEU A 141 -1.29 -0.76 8.98
N GLN A 142 -2.37 -1.21 9.62
CA GLN A 142 -2.33 -2.27 10.65
C GLN A 142 -1.83 -3.59 10.08
N HIS A 143 -2.24 -3.93 8.87
CA HIS A 143 -1.75 -5.11 8.18
C HIS A 143 -0.23 -5.05 7.94
N GLY A 144 0.25 -3.91 7.43
CA GLY A 144 1.69 -3.67 7.26
C GLY A 144 2.46 -3.77 8.57
N GLU A 145 1.93 -3.17 9.63
CA GLU A 145 2.54 -3.20 10.96
C GLU A 145 2.69 -4.62 11.52
N ARG A 146 1.68 -5.48 11.36
CA ARG A 146 1.76 -6.90 11.76
C ARG A 146 2.86 -7.64 10.99
N ILE A 147 2.93 -7.45 9.67
CA ILE A 147 3.97 -8.09 8.85
C ILE A 147 5.36 -7.57 9.23
N CYS A 148 5.53 -6.25 9.39
CA CYS A 148 6.80 -5.67 9.80
C CYS A 148 7.23 -6.16 11.18
N THR A 149 6.29 -6.31 12.13
CA THR A 149 6.56 -6.89 13.46
C THR A 149 7.09 -8.32 13.36
N GLU A 150 6.42 -9.18 12.59
CA GLU A 150 6.84 -10.57 12.42
C GLU A 150 8.18 -10.67 11.67
N ALA A 151 8.38 -9.85 10.65
CA ALA A 151 9.62 -9.82 9.89
C ALA A 151 10.79 -9.36 10.77
N GLU A 152 10.62 -8.26 11.51
CA GLU A 152 11.63 -7.77 12.45
C GLU A 152 11.94 -8.86 13.48
N THR A 153 10.93 -9.49 14.08
CA THR A 153 11.11 -10.58 15.06
C THR A 153 11.91 -11.76 14.49
N ASN A 154 11.61 -12.17 13.26
CA ASN A 154 12.27 -13.32 12.66
C ASN A 154 13.69 -12.99 12.15
N PHE A 155 13.94 -11.79 11.64
CA PHE A 155 15.25 -11.42 11.09
C PHE A 155 16.14 -10.62 12.05
N ARG A 156 15.67 -10.33 13.28
CA ARG A 156 16.46 -9.65 14.32
C ARG A 156 17.80 -10.35 14.55
N GLY A 157 18.87 -9.56 14.53
CA GLY A 157 20.25 -10.04 14.74
C GLY A 157 20.87 -10.74 13.54
N THR A 158 20.21 -10.77 12.38
CA THR A 158 20.83 -11.14 11.10
C THR A 158 21.41 -9.90 10.41
N GLU A 159 22.35 -10.08 9.48
CA GLU A 159 22.91 -8.99 8.66
C GLU A 159 21.99 -8.62 7.47
N VAL A 160 20.71 -8.99 7.54
CA VAL A 160 19.74 -8.75 6.47
C VAL A 160 19.07 -7.40 6.65
N SER A 161 19.03 -6.62 5.59
CA SER A 161 18.21 -5.41 5.52
C SER A 161 16.80 -5.75 5.05
N THR A 162 15.78 -5.20 5.70
CA THR A 162 14.38 -5.38 5.30
C THR A 162 13.88 -4.17 4.51
N SER A 163 13.34 -4.39 3.32
CA SER A 163 12.72 -3.37 2.48
C SER A 163 11.25 -3.69 2.28
N SER A 164 10.39 -2.67 2.21
CA SER A 164 8.97 -2.83 1.91
C SER A 164 8.54 -1.99 0.73
N LYS A 165 7.85 -2.63 -0.22
CA LYS A 165 7.49 -2.04 -1.49
C LYS A 165 6.11 -1.40 -1.45
N VAL A 166 6.07 -0.08 -1.64
CA VAL A 166 4.87 0.74 -1.83
C VAL A 166 4.59 0.86 -3.33
N ALA A 167 3.37 0.53 -3.76
CA ALA A 167 2.95 0.74 -5.14
C ALA A 167 2.91 2.25 -5.46
N GLY A 168 3.58 2.66 -6.54
CA GLY A 168 3.54 4.05 -7.01
C GLY A 168 2.30 4.31 -7.87
N ILE A 169 1.25 4.86 -7.27
CA ILE A 169 -0.02 5.11 -7.95
C ILE A 169 -0.07 6.57 -8.37
N TYR A 170 0.28 6.82 -9.63
CA TYR A 170 0.44 8.19 -10.14
C TYR A 170 -0.71 8.64 -11.04
N TRP A 171 -1.52 7.72 -11.55
CA TRP A 171 -2.71 8.09 -12.32
C TRP A 171 -3.76 8.67 -11.38
N HIS A 172 -4.38 9.78 -11.79
CA HIS A 172 -5.28 10.62 -10.97
C HIS A 172 -4.62 11.41 -9.82
N TYR A 173 -3.29 11.37 -9.67
CA TYR A 173 -2.56 12.15 -8.65
C TYR A 173 -2.78 13.66 -8.79
N ASN A 174 -2.91 14.18 -10.02
CA ASN A 174 -3.16 15.60 -10.26
C ASN A 174 -4.66 15.97 -10.20
N THR A 175 -5.54 15.04 -9.84
CA THR A 175 -6.97 15.34 -9.66
C THR A 175 -7.22 15.67 -8.18
N PRO A 176 -8.20 16.55 -7.85
CA PRO A 176 -8.52 16.85 -6.46
C PRO A 176 -8.87 15.62 -5.62
N SER A 177 -9.35 14.56 -6.26
CA SER A 177 -9.85 13.35 -5.58
C SER A 177 -8.77 12.32 -5.24
N HIS A 178 -7.60 12.34 -5.89
CA HIS A 178 -6.56 11.30 -5.70
C HIS A 178 -7.11 9.86 -5.74
N SER A 179 -8.16 9.65 -6.52
CA SER A 179 -9.06 8.49 -6.45
C SER A 179 -8.40 7.12 -6.54
N SER A 180 -7.38 6.98 -7.38
CA SER A 180 -6.61 5.74 -7.49
C SER A 180 -5.82 5.42 -6.23
N GLU A 181 -5.28 6.45 -5.58
CA GLU A 181 -4.54 6.31 -4.31
C GLU A 181 -5.53 5.91 -3.22
N LEU A 182 -6.69 6.58 -3.15
CA LEU A 182 -7.75 6.28 -2.19
C LEU A 182 -8.26 4.84 -2.31
N THR A 183 -8.57 4.38 -3.53
CA THR A 183 -9.08 3.01 -3.74
C THR A 183 -8.04 1.92 -3.48
N ALA A 184 -6.75 2.25 -3.58
CA ALA A 184 -5.64 1.39 -3.17
C ALA A 184 -5.32 1.43 -1.68
N GLY A 185 -6.02 2.27 -0.90
CA GLY A 185 -5.86 2.39 0.55
C GLY A 185 -4.82 3.42 0.98
N TYR A 186 -4.24 4.19 0.06
CA TYR A 186 -3.46 5.37 0.40
C TYR A 186 -4.41 6.55 0.52
N TYR A 187 -4.76 6.92 1.75
CA TYR A 187 -5.61 8.09 1.98
C TYR A 187 -4.79 9.39 1.83
N ASN A 188 -4.34 9.63 0.61
CA ASN A 188 -3.60 10.80 0.15
C ASN A 188 -4.59 11.79 -0.45
N THR A 189 -4.50 13.06 -0.08
CA THR A 189 -5.31 14.15 -0.64
C THR A 189 -4.47 15.42 -0.75
N SER A 190 -5.02 16.48 -1.34
CA SER A 190 -4.34 17.78 -1.40
C SER A 190 -3.97 18.38 -0.04
N SER A 191 -4.65 17.97 1.04
CA SER A 191 -4.43 18.46 2.41
C SER A 191 -3.93 17.39 3.39
N ARG A 192 -3.75 16.13 2.96
CA ARG A 192 -3.34 15.01 3.82
C ARG A 192 -2.29 14.16 3.12
N ASP A 193 -1.12 14.01 3.75
CA ASP A 193 -0.08 13.10 3.27
C ASP A 193 -0.44 11.65 3.63
N GLY A 194 -0.85 10.87 2.63
CA GLY A 194 -1.22 9.46 2.81
C GLY A 194 -0.02 8.51 2.94
N TYR A 195 1.19 8.94 2.59
CA TYR A 195 2.40 8.12 2.63
C TYR A 195 3.20 8.31 3.92
N LEU A 196 3.08 9.47 4.57
CA LEU A 196 3.77 9.76 5.82
C LEU A 196 3.47 8.71 6.93
N PRO A 197 2.21 8.30 7.20
CA PRO A 197 1.95 7.26 8.19
C PRO A 197 2.60 5.90 7.86
N ILE A 198 2.73 5.59 6.56
CA ILE A 198 3.38 4.36 6.08
C ILE A 198 4.89 4.44 6.34
N ALA A 199 5.52 5.57 6.00
CA ALA A 199 6.93 5.81 6.27
C ALA A 199 7.23 5.80 7.78
N GLN A 200 6.36 6.37 8.61
CA GLN A 200 6.48 6.31 10.07
C GLN A 200 6.42 4.86 10.57
N MET A 201 5.48 4.06 10.05
CA MET A 201 5.37 2.65 10.39
C MET A 201 6.65 1.90 10.00
N PHE A 202 7.16 2.06 8.78
CA PHE A 202 8.43 1.45 8.39
C PHE A 202 9.61 1.88 9.27
N GLY A 203 9.69 3.16 9.63
CA GLY A 203 10.73 3.69 10.52
C GLY A 203 10.73 3.03 11.90
N ARG A 204 9.55 2.70 12.46
CA ARG A 204 9.46 1.99 13.75
C ARG A 204 10.12 0.60 13.72
N TYR A 205 10.16 -0.05 12.57
CA TYR A 205 10.67 -1.41 12.40
C TYR A 205 12.00 -1.48 11.64
N GLY A 206 12.62 -0.33 11.32
CA GLY A 206 13.88 -0.28 10.57
C GLY A 206 13.77 -0.71 9.11
N PHE A 207 12.58 -0.59 8.51
CA PHE A 207 12.35 -0.92 7.11
C PHE A 207 12.77 0.21 6.17
N THR A 208 13.41 -0.17 5.07
CA THR A 208 13.56 0.69 3.91
C THR A 208 12.25 0.77 3.15
N MET A 209 11.89 1.95 2.64
CA MET A 209 10.76 2.10 1.73
C MET A 209 11.24 1.91 0.29
N CYS A 210 10.56 1.09 -0.50
CA CYS A 210 10.84 0.91 -1.92
C CYS A 210 9.62 1.35 -2.75
N CYS A 211 9.82 2.09 -3.85
CA CYS A 211 8.74 2.47 -4.76
C CYS A 211 9.04 2.05 -6.21
N SER A 212 8.03 1.45 -6.85
CA SER A 212 8.14 0.91 -8.21
C SER A 212 7.99 1.93 -9.34
N VAL A 213 7.93 3.24 -9.09
CA VAL A 213 7.69 4.24 -10.14
C VAL A 213 8.70 5.37 -10.08
N VAL A 214 9.89 5.11 -10.63
CA VAL A 214 11.02 6.07 -10.71
C VAL A 214 10.77 7.19 -11.74
N GLN A 215 9.68 7.13 -12.51
CA GLN A 215 9.45 7.99 -13.67
C GLN A 215 8.54 9.23 -13.43
N LYS A 216 7.94 9.38 -12.24
CA LYS A 216 6.99 10.48 -11.95
C LYS A 216 7.47 11.36 -10.79
N ALA A 217 8.10 12.48 -11.13
CA ALA A 217 8.80 13.35 -10.18
C ALA A 217 7.94 13.88 -9.01
N PHE A 218 6.63 14.10 -9.21
CA PHE A 218 5.75 14.61 -8.15
C PHE A 218 5.53 13.60 -7.02
N LEU A 219 5.17 12.35 -7.36
CA LEU A 219 4.93 11.29 -6.39
C LEU A 219 6.23 10.91 -5.66
N ILE A 220 7.33 10.84 -6.41
CA ILE A 220 8.66 10.55 -5.85
C ILE A 220 9.07 11.64 -4.85
N ARG A 221 8.79 12.92 -5.14
CA ARG A 221 9.06 14.01 -4.19
C ARG A 221 8.27 13.85 -2.89
N GLN A 222 7.00 13.48 -2.96
CA GLN A 222 6.21 13.25 -1.74
C GLN A 222 6.76 12.08 -0.92
N LEU A 223 7.04 10.94 -1.56
CA LEU A 223 7.65 9.78 -0.91
C LEU A 223 9.02 10.09 -0.29
N LEU A 224 9.85 10.87 -1.00
CA LEU A 224 11.14 11.36 -0.52
C LEU A 224 11.01 12.20 0.74
N LEU A 225 10.04 13.12 0.77
CA LEU A 225 9.79 13.97 1.94
C LEU A 225 9.30 13.13 3.12
N ALA A 226 8.35 12.20 2.90
CA ALA A 226 7.88 11.29 3.93
C ALA A 226 9.01 10.41 4.50
N ALA A 227 9.84 9.82 3.63
CA ALA A 227 11.01 9.03 4.02
C ALA A 227 11.99 9.85 4.86
N ARG A 228 12.29 11.09 4.42
CA ARG A 228 13.22 11.99 5.10
C ARG A 228 12.71 12.41 6.48
N ILE A 229 11.42 12.74 6.60
CA ILE A 229 10.80 13.06 7.91
C ILE A 229 10.94 11.89 8.88
N CYS A 230 10.82 10.66 8.37
CA CYS A 230 10.89 9.45 9.18
C CYS A 230 12.31 8.87 9.32
N ASN A 231 13.32 9.52 8.73
CA ASN A 231 14.70 9.06 8.69
C ASN A 231 14.86 7.62 8.19
N ILE A 232 14.12 7.24 7.14
CA ILE A 232 14.25 5.93 6.48
C ILE A 232 14.82 6.05 5.07
N PRO A 233 15.55 5.04 4.58
CA PRO A 233 15.99 5.01 3.19
C PRO A 233 14.80 4.90 2.22
N LEU A 234 14.98 5.41 1.00
CA LEU A 234 14.04 5.25 -0.10
C LEU A 234 14.75 4.65 -1.31
N GLU A 235 14.32 3.44 -1.69
CA GLU A 235 14.76 2.70 -2.86
C GLU A 235 13.76 2.90 -4.01
N GLY A 236 14.27 2.87 -5.24
CA GLY A 236 13.44 3.01 -6.44
C GLY A 236 13.70 1.89 -7.43
N GLU A 237 12.62 1.27 -7.92
CA GLU A 237 12.67 0.28 -8.99
C GLU A 237 11.95 0.81 -10.24
N ASN A 238 12.46 0.50 -11.44
CA ASN A 238 11.81 0.90 -12.68
C ASN A 238 10.60 0.00 -12.98
N SER A 239 9.43 0.59 -13.24
CA SER A 239 8.20 -0.14 -13.58
C SER A 239 8.14 -0.65 -15.02
N SER A 240 8.95 -0.11 -15.94
CA SER A 240 8.90 -0.47 -17.36
C SER A 240 9.94 -1.53 -17.73
N THR A 241 9.52 -2.55 -18.47
CA THR A 241 10.43 -3.49 -19.16
C THR A 241 11.08 -2.89 -20.42
N GLY A 242 10.80 -1.61 -20.72
CA GLY A 242 11.39 -0.89 -21.84
C GLY A 242 12.83 -0.52 -21.52
N LEU A 243 13.77 -1.04 -22.31
CA LEU A 243 15.18 -0.65 -22.34
C LEU A 243 15.37 0.53 -23.32
N ASP A 244 14.49 1.52 -23.28
CA ASP A 244 14.59 2.71 -24.13
C ASP A 244 15.47 3.79 -23.48
N ASP A 245 16.19 4.54 -24.30
CA ASP A 245 17.17 5.54 -23.83
C ASP A 245 16.54 6.60 -22.91
N GLU A 246 15.25 6.91 -23.09
CA GLU A 246 14.47 7.79 -22.22
C GLU A 246 14.35 7.24 -20.79
N SER A 247 14.07 5.95 -20.59
CA SER A 247 13.96 5.37 -19.24
C SER A 247 15.31 5.31 -18.52
N PHE A 248 16.41 5.07 -19.26
CA PHE A 248 17.77 5.13 -18.73
C PHE A 248 18.20 6.54 -18.31
N LEU A 249 17.85 7.58 -19.08
CA LEU A 249 18.21 8.96 -18.76
C LEU A 249 17.47 9.55 -17.55
N GLN A 250 16.35 8.95 -17.14
CA GLN A 250 15.61 9.35 -15.95
C GLN A 250 16.24 8.82 -14.66
N VAL A 251 16.92 7.67 -14.69
CA VAL A 251 17.58 7.08 -13.52
C VAL A 251 18.62 8.03 -12.89
N PRO A 252 19.52 8.69 -13.65
CA PRO A 252 20.42 9.71 -13.11
C PRO A 252 19.69 10.95 -12.57
N LYS A 253 18.55 11.35 -13.16
CA LYS A 253 17.76 12.50 -12.69
C LYS A 253 17.10 12.18 -11.35
N THR A 254 16.53 10.99 -11.20
CA THR A 254 15.93 10.55 -9.95
C THR A 254 17.02 10.27 -8.90
N SER A 255 18.15 9.67 -9.28
CA SER A 255 19.34 9.53 -8.43
C SER A 255 19.82 10.87 -7.87
N LYS A 256 19.91 11.92 -8.70
CA LYS A 256 20.22 13.29 -8.24
C LYS A 256 19.17 13.87 -7.29
N LEU A 257 17.88 13.59 -7.50
CA LEU A 257 16.81 13.96 -6.58
C LEU A 257 16.95 13.27 -5.22
N TYR A 258 17.33 11.98 -5.22
CA TYR A 258 17.59 11.24 -3.99
C TYR A 258 18.86 11.72 -3.26
N SER A 259 19.95 11.98 -3.99
CA SER A 259 21.21 12.51 -3.42
C SER A 259 21.05 13.92 -2.85
N ALA A 260 20.25 14.78 -3.49
CA ALA A 260 19.95 16.11 -2.97
C ALA A 260 19.07 16.09 -1.69
N ALA A 261 18.44 14.95 -1.39
CA ALA A 261 17.57 14.78 -0.24
C ALA A 261 18.25 14.16 0.99
N ASN A 262 19.56 13.83 0.94
CA ASN A 262 20.30 13.11 1.99
C ASN A 262 19.66 11.77 2.42
N ALA A 263 18.86 11.13 1.55
CA ALA A 263 18.39 9.77 1.77
C ALA A 263 19.49 8.80 1.30
N GLY A 264 19.83 7.79 2.11
CA GLY A 264 20.68 6.69 1.65
C GLY A 264 19.98 5.97 0.50
N VAL A 265 20.66 5.81 -0.63
CA VAL A 265 20.09 5.21 -1.85
C VAL A 265 20.84 3.93 -2.16
N VAL A 266 20.09 2.83 -2.27
CA VAL A 266 20.54 1.62 -2.96
C VAL A 266 19.67 1.48 -4.21
N LEU A 267 20.28 1.66 -5.39
CA LEU A 267 19.61 1.34 -6.65
C LEU A 267 19.80 -0.16 -6.88
N VAL A 268 18.71 -0.92 -6.80
CA VAL A 268 18.69 -2.34 -7.14
C VAL A 268 18.28 -2.46 -8.61
N TYR A 269 19.18 -3.00 -9.43
CA TYR A 269 19.00 -3.25 -10.86
C TYR A 269 18.37 -4.61 -11.12
#